data_AF-A0A353GE94-F1
#
_entry.id   AF-A0A353GE94-F1
#
_cell.length_a   1.000
_cell.length_b   1.000
_cell.length_c   1.000
_cell.angle_alpha   90.00
_cell.angle_beta   90.00
_cell.angle_gamma   90.00
#
_symmetry.space_group_name_H-M   'P 1'
#
loop_
_entity.id
_entity.type
_entity.pdbx_description
1 polymer ?
#
loop_
_entity_poly.entity_id
_entity_poly.type
_entity_poly.pdbx_seq_one_letter_code
_entity_poly.pdbx_strand_id
1 'polypeptide(L)'
;MPEQLSWEEYKLLVEQAPIMIWRSNLTMGCDYFNEIWLKFTGRTREQEFGNGWAEGVHPDDFARCLEIYTEHFARQEIFEMEYRLRRADGAYRWIFDRGVPYRDTQGDFKGYIGSCIDITERVEAQENLKLAQETEIKQLRGFLPICSYCKKIRNDANYWEQIESYISNHSNAFFSHSICPECNAKVMQEYMAVANGKFKKKDEGK
;
A
#
# COMPACT_ATOMS: atom_id res chain seq x y z
N MET A 1 -27.51 27.91 24.78
CA MET A 1 -26.66 27.87 23.57
C MET A 1 -25.28 27.47 24.03
N PRO A 2 -24.50 26.64 23.31
CA PRO A 2 -23.13 26.43 23.74
C PRO A 2 -22.41 27.78 23.66
N GLU A 3 -21.73 28.13 24.75
CA GLU A 3 -20.94 29.35 24.88
C GLU A 3 -19.85 29.31 23.80
N GLN A 4 -19.78 30.36 22.98
CA GLN A 4 -18.74 30.49 21.97
C GLN A 4 -17.40 30.66 22.70
N LEU A 5 -16.39 29.88 22.29
CA LEU A 5 -15.07 29.95 22.91
C LEU A 5 -14.48 31.36 22.77
N SER A 6 -13.82 31.82 23.83
CA SER A 6 -12.96 33.00 23.82
C SER A 6 -11.78 32.82 22.87
N TRP A 7 -11.13 33.92 22.50
CA TRP A 7 -9.94 33.86 21.65
C TRP A 7 -8.79 33.09 22.32
N GLU A 8 -8.64 33.25 23.63
CA GLU A 8 -7.66 32.54 24.45
C GLU A 8 -7.88 31.02 24.41
N GLU A 9 -9.14 30.58 24.49
CA GLU A 9 -9.49 29.15 24.39
C GLU A 9 -9.22 28.60 22.99
N TYR A 10 -9.58 29.32 21.92
CA TYR A 10 -9.24 28.91 20.55
C TYR A 10 -7.73 28.77 20.34
N LYS A 11 -6.96 29.75 20.84
CA LYS A 11 -5.50 29.70 20.78
C LYS A 11 -4.97 28.48 21.53
N LEU A 12 -5.47 28.21 22.73
CA LEU A 12 -5.07 27.07 23.54
C LEU A 12 -5.33 25.74 22.81
N LEU A 13 -6.50 25.61 22.17
CA LEU A 13 -6.86 24.42 21.41
C LEU A 13 -5.87 24.14 20.27
N VAL A 14 -5.43 25.17 19.55
CA VAL A 14 -4.48 25.00 18.43
C VAL A 14 -3.05 24.74 18.93
N GLU A 15 -2.60 25.50 19.93
CA GLU A 15 -1.23 25.36 20.47
C GLU A 15 -1.03 24.04 21.22
N GLN A 16 -2.07 23.49 21.85
CA GLN A 16 -2.01 22.24 22.62
C GLN A 16 -2.66 21.04 21.92
N ALA A 17 -3.15 21.18 20.69
CA ALA A 17 -3.66 20.06 19.91
C ALA A 17 -2.57 18.98 19.81
N PRO A 18 -2.87 17.68 20.04
CA PRO A 18 -1.88 16.60 20.02
C PRO A 18 -1.45 16.21 18.58
N ILE A 19 -1.39 17.19 17.69
CA ILE A 19 -1.00 17.09 16.29
C ILE A 19 -0.18 18.33 15.94
N MET A 20 0.76 18.17 15.01
CA MET A 20 1.51 19.31 14.51
C MET A 20 0.63 20.09 13.53
N ILE A 21 0.54 21.41 13.69
CA ILE A 21 -0.31 22.27 12.85
C ILE A 21 0.57 23.32 12.18
N TRP A 22 0.31 23.57 10.91
CA TRP A 22 0.98 24.59 10.12
C TRP A 22 -0.02 25.41 9.30
N ARG A 23 0.39 26.62 8.91
CA ARG A 23 -0.34 27.47 7.97
C ARG A 23 0.62 28.04 6.95
N SER A 24 0.14 28.18 5.72
CA SER A 24 0.81 28.91 4.64
C SER A 24 -0.02 30.08 4.16
N ASN A 25 0.65 31.04 3.55
CA ASN A 25 0.02 32.22 2.95
C ASN A 25 -0.04 32.09 1.42
N LEU A 26 -0.43 33.18 0.74
CA LEU A 26 -0.55 33.24 -0.73
C LEU A 26 0.79 33.10 -1.48
N THR A 27 1.93 33.27 -0.82
CA THR A 27 3.26 33.03 -1.40
C THR A 27 3.70 31.58 -1.27
N MET A 28 2.81 30.69 -0.80
CA MET A 28 3.10 29.27 -0.50
C MET A 28 4.11 29.06 0.64
N GLY A 29 4.52 30.13 1.31
CA GLY A 29 5.42 30.07 2.46
C GLY A 29 4.62 29.82 3.72
N CYS A 30 5.14 28.97 4.60
CA CYS A 30 4.55 28.73 5.92
C CYS A 30 4.78 29.95 6.84
N ASP A 31 3.72 30.45 7.46
CA ASP A 31 3.75 31.64 8.31
C ASP A 31 3.24 31.39 9.74
N TYR A 32 2.90 30.14 10.06
CA TYR A 32 2.53 29.71 11.40
C TYR A 32 2.84 28.22 11.60
N PHE A 33 3.28 27.91 12.83
CA PHE A 33 3.46 26.57 13.37
C PHE A 33 3.06 26.59 14.86
N ASN A 34 2.34 25.55 15.29
CA ASN A 34 1.96 25.39 16.70
C ASN A 34 3.13 24.86 17.57
N GLU A 35 2.98 24.92 18.89
CA GLU A 35 4.01 24.42 19.82
C GLU A 35 4.38 22.96 19.61
N ILE A 36 3.43 22.09 19.21
CA ILE A 36 3.70 20.67 19.00
C ILE A 36 4.64 20.44 17.82
N TRP A 37 4.48 21.19 16.71
CA TRP A 37 5.44 21.17 15.60
C TRP A 37 6.84 21.55 16.07
N LEU A 38 6.97 22.68 16.78
CA LEU A 38 8.28 23.19 17.21
C LEU A 38 8.96 22.25 18.22
N LYS A 39 8.18 21.62 19.12
CA LYS A 39 8.69 20.58 20.03
C LYS A 39 9.14 19.34 19.27
N PHE A 40 8.43 18.95 18.21
CA PHE A 40 8.78 17.81 17.39
C PHE A 40 10.08 18.06 16.61
N THR A 41 10.20 19.18 15.89
CA THR A 41 11.39 19.46 15.08
C THR A 41 12.57 19.99 15.90
N GLY A 42 12.31 20.53 17.10
CA GLY A 42 13.31 21.19 17.94
C GLY A 42 13.80 22.53 17.36
N ARG A 43 13.10 23.07 16.37
CA ARG A 43 13.44 24.32 15.67
C ARG A 43 12.61 25.48 16.23
N THR A 44 13.15 26.68 16.06
CA THR A 44 12.43 27.93 16.36
C THR A 44 11.44 28.26 15.25
N ARG A 45 10.40 29.04 15.55
CA ARG A 45 9.40 29.42 14.57
C ARG A 45 10.01 30.19 13.39
N GLU A 46 10.98 31.05 13.68
CA GLU A 46 11.71 31.86 12.71
C GLU A 46 12.50 30.99 11.72
N GLN A 47 13.01 29.85 12.17
CA GLN A 47 13.70 28.87 11.32
C GLN A 47 12.75 28.06 10.44
N GLU A 48 11.47 27.94 10.80
CA GLU A 48 10.49 27.17 10.01
C GLU A 48 9.78 28.02 8.95
N PHE A 49 9.71 29.34 9.16
CA PHE A 49 8.99 30.27 8.31
C PHE A 49 9.43 30.29 6.85
N GLY A 50 8.48 30.67 5.98
CA GLY A 50 8.64 30.60 4.53
C GLY A 50 8.84 29.15 4.10
N ASN A 51 10.06 28.85 3.65
CA ASN A 51 10.46 27.52 3.20
C ASN A 51 11.38 26.81 4.21
N GLY A 52 11.60 27.38 5.41
CA GLY A 52 12.56 26.84 6.37
C GLY A 52 12.24 25.42 6.86
N TRP A 53 10.94 25.11 6.98
CA TRP A 53 10.46 23.75 7.30
C TRP A 53 10.95 22.67 6.32
N ALA A 54 11.19 23.03 5.07
CA ALA A 54 11.64 22.09 4.04
C ALA A 54 13.03 21.52 4.32
N GLU A 55 13.87 22.20 5.12
CA GLU A 55 15.18 21.70 5.56
C GLU A 55 15.07 20.44 6.43
N GLY A 56 13.91 20.21 7.04
CA GLY A 56 13.63 19.01 7.82
C GLY A 56 13.15 17.84 6.97
N VAL A 57 12.72 18.07 5.73
CA VAL A 57 12.21 17.01 4.85
C VAL A 57 13.37 16.17 4.34
N HIS A 58 13.20 14.85 4.33
CA HIS A 58 14.21 13.94 3.81
C HIS A 58 14.50 14.24 2.32
N PRO A 59 15.77 14.27 1.88
CA PRO A 59 16.14 14.65 0.51
C PRO A 59 15.40 13.88 -0.58
N ASP A 60 15.24 12.56 -0.41
CA ASP A 60 14.52 11.71 -1.38
C ASP A 60 13.01 12.03 -1.49
N ASP A 61 12.42 12.64 -0.47
CA ASP A 61 10.98 12.93 -0.43
C ASP A 61 10.68 14.36 -0.91
N PHE A 62 11.65 15.27 -0.80
CA PHE A 62 11.48 16.70 -1.00
C PHE A 62 10.85 17.07 -2.36
N ALA A 63 11.40 16.53 -3.46
CA ALA A 63 10.92 16.87 -4.80
C ALA A 63 9.44 16.50 -4.99
N ARG A 64 9.05 15.30 -4.52
CA ARG A 64 7.66 14.81 -4.58
C ARG A 64 6.74 15.66 -3.70
N CYS A 65 7.15 16.00 -2.48
CA CYS A 65 6.36 16.85 -1.59
C CYS A 65 6.10 18.23 -2.20
N LEU A 66 7.13 18.84 -2.80
CA LEU A 66 7.02 20.14 -3.45
C LEU A 66 6.08 20.09 -4.66
N GLU A 67 6.19 19.06 -5.50
CA GLU A 67 5.29 18.84 -6.65
C GLU A 67 3.83 18.74 -6.19
N ILE A 68 3.54 17.83 -5.25
CA ILE A 68 2.19 17.66 -4.70
C ILE A 68 1.65 18.99 -4.16
N TYR A 69 2.44 19.67 -3.32
CA TYR A 69 2.00 20.92 -2.70
C TYR A 69 1.71 22.00 -3.75
N THR A 70 2.61 22.20 -4.72
CA THR A 70 2.47 23.25 -5.74
C THR A 70 1.30 23.01 -6.68
N GLU A 71 1.08 21.77 -7.13
CA GLU A 71 -0.04 21.42 -7.99
C GLU A 71 -1.40 21.60 -7.30
N HIS A 72 -1.50 21.21 -6.04
CA HIS A 72 -2.74 21.34 -5.29
C HIS A 72 -3.01 22.80 -4.90
N PHE A 73 -1.96 23.56 -4.57
CA PHE A 73 -2.08 24.99 -4.28
C PHE A 73 -2.63 25.76 -5.49
N ALA A 74 -2.13 25.47 -6.70
CA ALA A 74 -2.62 26.08 -7.94
C ALA A 74 -4.11 25.77 -8.20
N ARG A 75 -4.56 24.56 -7.86
CA ARG A 75 -5.94 24.11 -8.00
C ARG A 75 -6.84 24.49 -6.81
N GLN A 76 -6.25 24.94 -5.69
CA GLN A 76 -6.93 25.15 -4.41
C GLN A 76 -7.68 23.89 -3.95
N GLU A 77 -7.02 22.74 -4.07
CA GLU A 77 -7.56 21.42 -3.70
C GLU A 77 -6.91 20.88 -2.41
N ILE A 78 -7.63 20.02 -1.70
CA ILE A 78 -7.07 19.29 -0.55
C ILE A 78 -5.95 18.38 -1.05
N PHE A 79 -4.85 18.30 -0.30
CA PHE A 79 -3.82 17.31 -0.55
C PHE A 79 -3.57 16.46 0.69
N GLU A 80 -3.08 15.24 0.45
CA GLU A 80 -2.56 14.34 1.46
C GLU A 80 -1.23 13.78 0.96
N MET A 81 -0.23 13.69 1.83
CA MET A 81 1.06 13.11 1.50
C MET A 81 1.72 12.47 2.72
N GLU A 82 2.54 11.45 2.47
CA GLU A 82 3.41 10.85 3.47
C GLU A 82 4.85 11.18 3.13
N TYR A 83 5.65 11.61 4.11
CA TYR A 83 7.07 11.92 3.93
C TYR A 83 7.85 11.82 5.23
N ARG A 84 9.17 11.73 5.13
CA ARG A 84 10.04 11.71 6.30
C ARG A 84 10.41 13.12 6.72
N LEU A 85 10.15 13.45 7.98
CA LEU A 85 10.53 14.72 8.61
C LEU A 85 11.54 14.46 9.73
N ARG A 86 12.57 15.31 9.81
CA ARG A 86 13.61 15.23 10.84
C ARG A 86 13.08 15.74 12.17
N ARG A 87 13.13 14.89 13.19
CA ARG A 87 12.82 15.22 14.58
C ARG A 87 13.99 15.93 15.27
N ALA A 88 13.74 16.53 16.42
CA ALA A 88 14.73 17.25 17.24
C ALA A 88 15.99 16.44 17.58
N ASP A 89 15.87 15.12 17.69
CA ASP A 89 17.00 14.20 17.96
C ASP A 89 17.76 13.78 16.69
N GLY A 90 17.37 14.30 15.52
CA GLY A 90 17.99 14.01 14.23
C GLY A 90 17.43 12.78 13.52
N ALA A 91 16.57 11.99 14.18
CA ALA A 91 15.93 10.85 13.53
C ALA A 91 14.87 11.31 12.52
N TYR A 92 14.78 10.61 11.40
CA TYR A 92 13.66 10.79 10.47
C TYR A 92 12.46 9.96 10.92
N ARG A 93 11.29 10.58 10.88
CA ARG A 93 10.00 9.95 11.22
C ARG A 93 9.05 10.11 10.04
N TRP A 94 8.24 9.08 9.78
CA TRP A 94 7.18 9.15 8.78
C TRP A 94 6.04 10.02 9.27
N ILE A 95 5.74 11.05 8.50
CA ILE A 95 4.67 12.01 8.77
C ILE A 95 3.61 11.85 7.69
N PHE A 96 2.35 11.74 8.12
CA PHE A 96 1.20 11.97 7.27
C PHE A 96 0.80 13.44 7.38
N ASP A 97 0.82 14.15 6.26
CA ASP A 97 0.44 15.55 6.17
C ASP A 97 -0.82 15.70 5.32
N ARG A 98 -1.74 16.51 5.82
CA ARG A 98 -2.97 16.88 5.13
C ARG A 98 -3.13 18.39 5.16
N GLY A 99 -3.12 19.00 3.99
CA GLY A 99 -3.36 20.42 3.81
C GLY A 99 -4.73 20.69 3.19
N VAL A 100 -5.44 21.67 3.76
CA VAL A 100 -6.73 22.16 3.23
C VAL A 100 -6.64 23.64 2.87
N PRO A 101 -7.23 24.07 1.74
CA PRO A 101 -7.39 25.49 1.43
C PRO A 101 -8.21 26.17 2.53
N TYR A 102 -7.72 27.28 3.09
CA TYR A 102 -8.54 28.11 3.97
C TYR A 102 -8.87 29.44 3.31
N ARG A 103 -10.07 29.91 3.63
CA ARG A 103 -10.67 31.12 3.07
C ARG A 103 -11.02 32.09 4.19
N ASP A 104 -11.00 33.38 3.90
CA ASP A 104 -11.49 34.38 4.84
C ASP A 104 -13.03 34.43 4.87
N THR A 105 -13.57 35.39 5.62
CA THR A 105 -15.03 35.58 5.75
C THR A 105 -15.72 36.01 4.45
N GLN A 106 -14.97 36.48 3.44
CA GLN A 106 -15.48 36.82 2.12
C GLN A 106 -15.39 35.64 1.14
N GLY A 107 -14.78 34.52 1.55
CA GLY A 107 -14.57 33.36 0.70
C GLY A 107 -13.28 33.43 -0.12
N ASP A 108 -12.44 34.44 0.10
CA ASP A 108 -11.17 34.57 -0.63
C ASP A 108 -10.15 33.57 -0.10
N PHE A 109 -9.50 32.86 -1.02
CA PHE A 109 -8.40 31.96 -0.67
C PHE A 109 -7.26 32.75 -0.01
N LYS A 110 -6.74 32.24 1.12
CA LYS A 110 -5.63 32.86 1.88
C LYS A 110 -4.39 31.98 2.00
N GLY A 111 -4.45 30.76 1.47
CA GLY A 111 -3.39 29.76 1.60
C GLY A 111 -3.94 28.46 2.17
N TYR A 112 -3.09 27.70 2.84
CA TYR A 112 -3.44 26.41 3.43
C TYR A 112 -3.30 26.40 4.94
N ILE A 113 -4.15 25.63 5.61
CA ILE A 113 -3.93 25.14 6.97
C ILE A 113 -3.75 23.64 6.84
N GLY A 114 -2.77 23.09 7.53
CA GLY A 114 -2.55 21.66 7.52
C GLY A 114 -2.21 21.08 8.88
N SER A 115 -2.28 19.76 8.93
CA SER A 115 -1.97 18.97 10.11
C SER A 115 -1.06 17.81 9.75
N CYS A 116 -0.09 17.56 10.61
CA CYS A 116 0.87 16.48 10.48
C CYS A 116 0.77 15.51 11.66
N ILE A 117 0.76 14.22 11.36
CA ILE A 117 0.67 13.11 12.32
C ILE A 117 1.88 12.19 12.12
N ASP A 118 2.59 11.85 13.20
CA ASP A 118 3.64 10.82 13.16
C ASP A 118 2.98 9.45 12.99
N ILE A 119 3.25 8.82 11.84
CA ILE A 119 2.75 7.50 11.45
C ILE A 119 3.89 6.46 11.44
N THR A 120 5.06 6.77 11.99
CA THR A 120 6.24 5.90 11.92
C THR A 120 5.97 4.53 12.50
N GLU A 121 5.33 4.43 13.67
CA GLU A 121 4.98 3.14 14.28
C GLU A 121 4.08 2.30 13.38
N ARG A 122 3.14 2.95 12.67
CA ARG A 122 2.25 2.29 11.71
C ARG A 122 3.04 1.74 10.52
N VAL A 123 3.95 2.55 9.97
CA VAL A 123 4.78 2.17 8.81
C VAL A 123 5.75 1.04 9.19
N GLU A 124 6.46 1.18 10.32
CA GLU A 124 7.40 0.16 10.82
C GLU A 124 6.68 -1.16 11.13
N ALA A 125 5.48 -1.12 11.72
CA ALA A 125 4.69 -2.32 11.95
C ALA A 125 4.30 -3.03 10.64
N GLN A 126 3.91 -2.26 9.61
CA GLN A 126 3.56 -2.80 8.30
C GLN A 126 4.78 -3.42 7.59
N GLU A 127 5.94 -2.75 7.65
CA GLU A 127 7.18 -3.26 7.08
C GLU A 127 7.65 -4.54 7.77
N ASN A 128 7.62 -4.57 9.11
CA ASN A 128 7.98 -5.75 9.90
C ASN A 128 7.06 -6.94 9.59
N LEU A 129 5.75 -6.71 9.46
CA LEU A 129 4.81 -7.76 9.07
C LEU A 129 5.12 -8.30 7.68
N LYS A 130 5.40 -7.42 6.71
CA LYS A 130 5.77 -7.82 5.35
C LYS A 130 7.06 -8.64 5.33
N LEU A 131 8.09 -8.22 6.07
CA LEU A 131 9.35 -8.96 6.19
C LEU A 131 9.15 -10.33 6.85
N ALA A 132 8.30 -10.42 7.87
CA ALA A 132 7.95 -11.69 8.51
C ALA A 132 7.26 -12.64 7.52
N GLN A 133 6.27 -12.16 6.76
CA GLN A 133 5.58 -12.94 5.73
C GLN A 133 6.53 -13.39 4.61
N GLU A 134 7.41 -12.51 4.14
CA GLU A 134 8.42 -12.87 3.13
C GLU A 134 9.38 -13.94 3.65
N THR A 135 9.76 -13.87 4.93
CA THR A 135 10.62 -14.86 5.58
C THR A 135 9.91 -16.20 5.71
N GLU A 136 8.64 -16.21 6.14
CA GLU A 136 7.82 -17.42 6.22
C GLU A 136 7.65 -18.07 4.85
N ILE A 137 7.33 -17.29 3.81
CA ILE A 137 7.23 -17.78 2.43
C ILE A 137 8.57 -18.37 1.97
N LYS A 138 9.70 -17.73 2.29
CA LYS A 138 11.04 -18.25 1.97
C LYS A 138 11.32 -19.57 2.70
N GLN A 139 10.91 -19.72 3.95
CA GLN A 139 11.08 -20.98 4.70
C GLN A 139 10.21 -22.09 4.13
N LEU A 140 8.95 -21.80 3.76
CA LEU A 140 8.05 -22.76 3.10
C LEU A 140 8.54 -23.16 1.69
N ARG A 141 9.24 -22.26 0.98
CA ARG A 141 9.93 -22.53 -0.30
C ARG A 141 11.13 -23.46 -0.08
N GLY A 142 10.85 -24.75 0.07
CA GLY A 142 11.86 -25.81 0.23
C GLY A 142 11.31 -27.09 0.85
N PHE A 143 10.17 -27.01 1.55
CA PHE A 143 9.52 -28.18 2.15
C PHE A 143 8.72 -29.01 1.15
N LEU A 144 8.13 -28.38 0.13
CA LEU A 144 7.48 -29.10 -0.96
C LEU A 144 8.50 -29.30 -2.09
N PRO A 145 8.67 -30.53 -2.60
CA PRO A 145 9.55 -30.76 -3.73
C PRO A 145 9.00 -30.17 -5.03
N ILE A 146 7.93 -29.37 -5.03
CA ILE A 146 7.26 -28.88 -6.25
C ILE A 146 7.51 -27.39 -6.44
N CYS A 147 7.91 -26.99 -7.65
CA CYS A 147 8.06 -25.60 -8.05
C CYS A 147 6.69 -24.93 -8.19
N SER A 148 6.45 -23.84 -7.47
CA SER A 148 5.17 -23.12 -7.53
C SER A 148 4.86 -22.52 -8.91
N TYR A 149 5.89 -22.21 -9.72
CA TYR A 149 5.74 -21.59 -11.03
C TYR A 149 5.53 -22.61 -12.15
N CYS A 150 6.48 -23.53 -12.36
CA CYS A 150 6.44 -24.48 -13.47
C CYS A 150 5.93 -25.88 -13.09
N LYS A 151 5.55 -26.10 -11.82
CA LYS A 151 5.01 -27.36 -11.28
C LYS A 151 5.92 -28.59 -11.38
N LYS A 152 7.19 -28.40 -11.80
CA LYS A 152 8.23 -29.44 -11.74
C LYS A 152 8.47 -29.90 -10.31
N ILE A 153 8.78 -31.18 -10.14
CA ILE A 153 9.16 -31.77 -8.86
C ILE A 153 10.69 -31.93 -8.76
N ARG A 154 11.23 -31.85 -7.56
CA ARG A 154 12.63 -32.10 -7.23
C ARG A 154 12.78 -33.58 -6.92
N ASN A 155 13.57 -34.28 -7.71
CA ASN A 155 13.81 -35.72 -7.53
C ASN A 155 14.79 -35.99 -6.38
N ASP A 156 15.03 -37.28 -6.08
CA ASP A 156 15.91 -37.73 -5.00
C ASP A 156 17.38 -37.27 -5.18
N ALA A 157 17.79 -36.96 -6.42
CA ALA A 157 19.10 -36.41 -6.76
C ALA A 157 19.14 -34.87 -6.76
N ASN A 158 18.09 -34.21 -6.25
CA ASN A 158 17.93 -32.75 -6.20
C ASN A 158 17.82 -32.02 -7.55
N TYR A 159 17.52 -32.73 -8.65
CA TYR A 159 17.24 -32.11 -9.95
C TYR A 159 15.75 -31.84 -10.16
N TRP A 160 15.43 -30.81 -10.96
CA TRP A 160 14.05 -30.47 -11.30
C TRP A 160 13.57 -31.23 -12.55
N GLU A 161 12.54 -32.05 -12.41
CA GLU A 161 11.93 -32.82 -13.50
C GLU A 161 10.40 -32.69 -13.54
N GLN A 162 9.78 -33.15 -14.61
CA GLN A 162 8.32 -33.16 -14.71
C GLN A 162 7.74 -34.17 -13.70
N ILE A 163 6.59 -33.85 -13.12
CA ILE A 163 5.96 -34.70 -12.10
C ILE A 163 5.61 -36.09 -12.67
N GLU A 164 5.21 -36.15 -13.94
CA GLU A 164 4.90 -37.40 -14.65
C GLU A 164 6.14 -38.28 -14.78
N SER A 165 7.30 -37.69 -15.10
CA SER A 165 8.57 -38.41 -15.16
C SER A 165 8.96 -38.98 -13.81
N TYR A 166 8.83 -38.18 -12.75
CA TYR A 166 9.13 -38.64 -11.39
C TYR A 166 8.21 -39.79 -10.98
N ILE A 167 6.89 -39.64 -11.13
CA ILE A 167 5.94 -40.69 -10.69
C ILE A 167 6.09 -41.97 -11.53
N SER A 168 6.36 -41.87 -12.83
CA SER A 168 6.60 -43.05 -13.68
C SER A 168 7.88 -43.81 -13.27
N ASN A 169 8.88 -43.12 -12.71
CA ASN A 169 10.13 -43.74 -12.25
C ASN A 169 10.04 -44.32 -10.83
N HIS A 170 9.07 -43.86 -10.02
CA HIS A 170 8.95 -44.21 -8.60
C HIS A 170 7.65 -44.93 -8.24
N SER A 171 6.83 -45.29 -9.22
CA SER A 171 5.59 -46.04 -8.99
C SER A 171 5.23 -46.90 -10.21
N ASN A 172 4.35 -47.87 -10.00
CA ASN A 172 3.74 -48.66 -11.09
C ASN A 172 2.57 -47.93 -11.77
N ALA A 173 2.41 -46.61 -11.55
CA ALA A 173 1.35 -45.83 -12.16
C ALA A 173 1.64 -45.57 -13.64
N PHE A 174 0.73 -45.98 -14.52
CA PHE A 174 0.82 -45.74 -15.95
C PHE A 174 0.05 -44.47 -16.31
N PHE A 175 0.75 -43.40 -16.69
CA PHE A 175 0.13 -42.18 -17.21
C PHE A 175 -0.13 -42.35 -18.71
N SER A 176 -1.32 -42.79 -19.08
CA SER A 176 -1.79 -42.60 -20.45
C SER A 176 -2.25 -41.15 -20.60
N HIS A 177 -2.01 -40.54 -21.76
CA HIS A 177 -2.65 -39.27 -22.14
C HIS A 177 -4.17 -39.44 -22.39
N SER A 178 -4.78 -40.47 -21.82
CA SER A 178 -6.11 -40.94 -22.17
C SER A 178 -6.96 -40.98 -20.91
N ILE A 179 -7.95 -40.09 -20.91
CA ILE A 179 -9.27 -40.21 -20.28
C ILE A 179 -9.31 -41.10 -19.03
N CYS A 180 -9.51 -40.50 -17.85
CA CYS A 180 -9.62 -41.24 -16.59
C CYS A 180 -10.65 -42.39 -16.67
N PRO A 181 -10.54 -43.45 -15.83
CA PRO A 181 -11.39 -44.64 -15.95
C PRO A 181 -12.90 -44.35 -16.03
N GLU A 182 -13.39 -43.35 -15.29
CA GLU A 182 -14.78 -42.91 -15.33
C GLU A 182 -15.17 -42.30 -16.68
N CYS A 183 -14.34 -41.41 -17.22
CA CYS A 183 -14.57 -40.80 -18.51
C CYS A 183 -14.34 -41.82 -19.65
N ASN A 184 -13.42 -42.78 -19.49
CA ASN A 184 -13.17 -43.83 -20.46
C ASN A 184 -14.37 -44.77 -20.52
N ALA A 185 -14.98 -45.09 -19.37
CA ALA A 185 -16.22 -45.85 -19.32
C ALA A 185 -17.37 -45.16 -20.08
N LYS A 186 -17.49 -43.83 -19.97
CA LYS A 186 -18.48 -43.04 -20.73
C LYS A 186 -18.22 -43.07 -22.23
N VAL A 187 -16.98 -42.81 -22.65
CA VAL A 187 -16.60 -42.84 -24.07
C VAL A 187 -16.78 -44.23 -24.67
N MET A 188 -16.43 -45.29 -23.92
CA MET A 188 -16.64 -46.66 -24.37
C MET A 188 -18.13 -47.04 -24.42
N GLN A 189 -18.97 -46.53 -23.53
CA GLN A 189 -20.43 -46.70 -23.62
C GLN A 189 -21.01 -46.04 -24.87
N GLU A 190 -20.58 -44.82 -25.18
CA GLU A 190 -21.00 -44.11 -26.40
C GLU A 190 -20.51 -44.84 -27.66
N TYR A 191 -19.25 -45.27 -27.69
CA TYR A 191 -18.66 -46.00 -28.82
C TYR A 191 -19.36 -47.35 -29.05
N MET A 192 -19.68 -48.09 -27.97
CA MET A 192 -20.42 -49.34 -28.05
C MET A 192 -21.89 -49.13 -28.44
N ALA A 193 -22.48 -47.98 -28.12
CA ALA A 193 -23.83 -47.61 -28.58
C ALA A 193 -23.85 -47.28 -30.09
N VAL A 194 -22.78 -46.65 -30.62
CA VAL A 194 -22.57 -46.46 -32.07
C VAL A 194 -22.36 -47.81 -32.77
N ALA A 195 -21.42 -48.62 -32.27
CA ALA A 195 -21.01 -49.87 -32.90
C ALA A 195 -22.13 -50.93 -32.94
N ASN A 196 -23.03 -50.93 -31.95
CA ASN A 196 -24.19 -51.82 -31.90
C ASN A 196 -25.44 -51.24 -32.59
N GLY A 197 -25.30 -50.19 -33.41
CA GLY A 197 -26.39 -49.65 -34.23
C GLY A 197 -27.51 -48.96 -33.45
N LYS A 198 -27.28 -48.52 -32.20
CA LYS A 198 -28.27 -47.82 -31.36
C LYS A 198 -28.13 -46.31 -31.39
N PHE A 199 -27.62 -45.74 -32.47
CA PHE A 199 -27.70 -44.28 -32.68
C PHE A 199 -29.08 -43.90 -33.22
N LYS A 200 -29.99 -43.51 -32.32
CA LYS A 200 -31.11 -42.65 -32.73
C LYS A 200 -30.51 -41.27 -33.00
N LYS A 201 -30.54 -40.83 -34.26
CA LYS A 201 -30.34 -39.42 -34.59
C LYS A 201 -31.24 -38.60 -33.67
N LYS A 202 -30.67 -37.66 -32.91
CA LYS A 202 -31.48 -36.55 -32.38
C LYS A 202 -31.92 -35.76 -33.59
N ASP A 203 -33.23 -35.75 -33.84
CA ASP A 203 -33.84 -34.82 -34.77
C ASP A 203 -33.46 -33.40 -34.36
N GLU A 204 -32.68 -32.73 -35.20
CA GLU A 204 -32.65 -31.26 -35.22
C GLU A 204 -33.93 -30.81 -35.92
N GLY A 205 -34.86 -30.26 -35.14
CA GLY A 205 -36.17 -29.86 -35.66
C GLY A 205 -36.88 -28.85 -34.78
N LYS A 206 -36.53 -27.56 -35.01
CA LYS A 206 -37.21 -26.30 -34.63
C LYS A 206 -37.03 -25.78 -33.21
#